data_AF-A0A9D6G3L4-F1
#
_entry.id   AF-A0A9D6G3L4-F1
#
_cell.length_a   1.000
_cell.length_b   1.000
_cell.length_c   1.000
_cell.angle_alpha   90.00
_cell.angle_beta   90.00
_cell.angle_gamma   90.00
#
_symmetry.space_group_name_H-M   'P 1'
#
loop_
_entity.id
_entity.type
_entity.pdbx_description
1 polymer ?
#
loop_
_entity_poly.entity_id
_entity_poly.type
_entity_poly.pdbx_seq_one_letter_code
_entity_poly.pdbx_strand_id
1 'polypeptide(L)'
;MTSDDLRARGDRDLAERLLGEAEIRKAVERFEKEMAEHGARRQLLATAMRLTPEMAPDVHATMEACRAALAIDSPVETYVYPAPVFNAAAVRPERGLLFVLLSSSLLEAFEPGELKFVVGHELGHHLFEHHRIPLAPLLGGAAPVGPELALQLFAWQRYAEISSDRAGLACCGGFDPAAHALFKLASGLRGGRIQIRIDRFVSQVGELREEAAREARADEPMRSDWFA
;
A
#
# COMPACT_ATOMS: atom_id res chain seq x y z
N MET A 1 -11.21 -0.05 19.64
CA MET A 1 -10.49 -0.87 18.64
C MET A 1 -9.03 -0.63 18.89
N THR A 2 -8.29 -1.65 19.26
CA THR A 2 -6.84 -1.59 19.42
C THR A 2 -6.16 -1.78 18.06
N SER A 3 -4.91 -1.34 17.91
CA SER A 3 -4.14 -1.63 16.69
C SER A 3 -4.01 -3.14 16.44
N ASP A 4 -4.04 -3.94 17.50
CA ASP A 4 -3.99 -5.42 17.41
C ASP A 4 -5.23 -6.02 16.75
N ASP A 5 -6.40 -5.40 16.91
CA ASP A 5 -7.65 -5.87 16.30
C ASP A 5 -7.65 -5.70 14.77
N LEU A 6 -6.85 -4.75 14.27
CA LEU A 6 -6.71 -4.47 12.84
C LEU A 6 -5.75 -5.46 12.17
N ARG A 7 -4.70 -5.88 12.87
CA ARG A 7 -3.65 -6.73 12.29
C ARG A 7 -4.17 -8.13 11.97
N ALA A 8 -3.97 -8.57 10.73
CA ALA A 8 -4.27 -9.94 10.34
C ALA A 8 -3.34 -10.92 11.10
N ARG A 9 -3.90 -12.03 11.62
CA ARG A 9 -3.10 -13.04 12.34
C ARG A 9 -1.92 -13.55 11.50
N GLY A 10 -2.17 -13.84 10.22
CA GLY A 10 -1.14 -14.33 9.31
C GLY A 10 -0.01 -13.33 9.04
N ASP A 11 -0.24 -12.03 9.21
CA ASP A 11 0.80 -11.01 9.08
C ASP A 11 1.79 -11.13 10.25
N ARG A 12 1.32 -11.16 11.51
CA ARG A 12 2.18 -11.36 12.68
C ARG A 12 2.93 -12.69 12.63
N ASP A 13 2.21 -13.79 12.48
CA ASP A 13 2.77 -15.15 12.61
C ASP A 13 3.77 -15.48 11.50
N LEU A 14 3.59 -14.94 10.29
CA LEU A 14 4.56 -15.13 9.20
C LEU A 14 5.73 -14.16 9.33
N ALA A 15 5.51 -12.90 9.72
CA ALA A 15 6.59 -11.93 9.92
C ALA A 15 7.61 -12.44 10.93
N GLU A 16 7.16 -12.95 12.08
CA GLU A 16 8.04 -13.49 13.13
C GLU A 16 8.89 -14.66 12.62
N ARG A 17 8.30 -15.57 11.86
CA ARG A 17 9.02 -16.71 11.27
C ARG A 17 10.01 -16.27 10.21
N LEU A 18 9.59 -15.42 9.27
CA LEU A 18 10.44 -14.89 8.20
C LEU A 18 11.63 -14.12 8.76
N LEU A 19 11.44 -13.32 9.82
CA LEU A 19 12.52 -12.60 10.49
C LEU A 19 13.49 -13.53 11.25
N GLY A 20 13.14 -14.81 11.47
CA GLY A 20 14.05 -15.82 12.00
C GLY A 20 15.03 -16.35 10.94
N GLU A 21 14.65 -16.31 9.67
CA GLU A 21 15.44 -16.83 8.56
C GLU A 21 16.74 -16.03 8.38
N ALA A 22 17.86 -16.75 8.23
CA ALA A 22 19.19 -16.13 8.18
C ALA A 22 19.37 -15.24 6.94
N GLU A 23 18.78 -15.63 5.80
CA GLU A 23 18.83 -14.84 4.57
C GLU A 23 18.05 -13.54 4.70
N ILE A 24 16.86 -13.59 5.32
CA ILE A 24 16.04 -12.40 5.59
C ILE A 24 16.76 -11.46 6.54
N ARG A 25 17.30 -11.95 7.66
CA ARG A 25 18.05 -11.10 8.62
C ARG A 25 19.21 -10.37 7.96
N LYS A 26 20.00 -11.05 7.13
CA LYS A 26 21.09 -10.41 6.36
C LYS A 26 20.58 -9.33 5.42
N ALA A 27 19.44 -9.55 4.75
CA ALA A 27 18.85 -8.57 3.88
C ALA A 27 18.32 -7.34 4.64
N VAL A 28 17.71 -7.55 5.82
CA VAL A 28 17.27 -6.48 6.72
C VAL A 28 18.47 -5.62 7.17
N GLU A 29 19.53 -6.25 7.69
CA GLU A 29 20.74 -5.54 8.15
C GLU A 29 21.36 -4.71 7.02
N ARG A 30 21.43 -5.27 5.81
CA ARG A 30 21.92 -4.56 4.63
C ARG A 30 21.04 -3.37 4.28
N PHE A 31 19.72 -3.57 4.22
CA PHE A 31 18.76 -2.53 3.87
C PHE A 31 18.75 -1.38 4.88
N GLU A 32 18.82 -1.68 6.17
CA GLU A 32 18.93 -0.67 7.24
C GLU A 32 20.20 0.16 7.09
N LYS A 33 21.34 -0.47 6.78
CA LYS A 33 22.60 0.23 6.53
C LYS A 33 22.50 1.15 5.31
N GLU A 34 21.97 0.65 4.19
CA GLU A 34 21.76 1.44 2.98
C GLU A 34 20.86 2.63 3.27
N MET A 35 19.72 2.45 3.94
CA MET A 35 18.80 3.56 4.28
C MET A 35 19.43 4.61 5.20
N ALA A 36 20.23 4.20 6.19
CA ALA A 36 20.90 5.13 7.10
C ALA A 36 21.91 6.06 6.39
N GLU A 37 22.45 5.65 5.24
CA GLU A 37 23.43 6.41 4.47
C GLU A 37 22.77 7.44 3.52
N HIS A 38 21.45 7.41 3.32
CA HIS A 38 20.74 8.26 2.36
C HIS A 38 20.01 9.45 3.03
N GLY A 39 20.34 10.67 2.61
CA GLY A 39 19.65 11.91 3.02
C GLY A 39 18.28 12.09 2.35
N ALA A 40 17.34 11.20 2.65
CA ALA A 40 16.05 11.11 1.99
C ALA A 40 15.24 12.40 2.05
N ARG A 41 15.25 13.11 3.19
CA ARG A 41 14.51 14.38 3.32
C ARG A 41 15.03 15.44 2.35
N ARG A 42 16.35 15.54 2.19
CA ARG A 42 16.98 16.49 1.25
C ARG A 42 16.56 16.18 -0.19
N GLN A 43 16.52 14.90 -0.55
CA GLN A 43 16.09 14.47 -1.88
C GLN A 43 14.62 14.81 -2.12
N LEU A 44 13.73 14.50 -1.16
CA LEU A 44 12.31 14.82 -1.27
C LEU A 44 12.07 16.33 -1.43
N LEU A 45 12.77 17.17 -0.67
CA LEU A 45 12.67 18.63 -0.83
C LEU A 45 13.18 19.14 -2.19
N ALA A 46 13.99 18.35 -2.90
CA ALA A 46 14.48 18.69 -4.23
C ALA A 46 13.58 18.16 -5.36
N THR A 47 12.84 17.06 -5.14
CA THR A 47 12.08 16.35 -6.20
C THR A 47 10.57 16.32 -5.97
N ALA A 48 10.09 16.77 -4.82
CA ALA A 48 8.69 16.79 -4.41
C ALA A 48 8.36 18.08 -3.66
N MET A 49 7.07 18.39 -3.53
CA MET A 49 6.59 19.55 -2.77
C MET A 49 6.08 19.08 -1.41
N ARG A 50 6.59 19.66 -0.33
CA ARG A 50 6.05 19.44 1.02
C ARG A 50 4.67 20.09 1.13
N LEU A 51 3.69 19.33 1.59
CA LEU A 51 2.34 19.82 1.87
C LEU A 51 2.28 20.29 3.33
N THR A 52 2.44 21.59 3.55
CA THR A 52 2.30 22.18 4.89
C THR A 52 0.82 22.44 5.21
N PRO A 53 0.45 22.62 6.50
CA PRO A 53 -0.92 22.94 6.89
C PRO A 53 -1.49 24.18 6.19
N GLU A 54 -0.65 25.17 5.88
CA GLU A 54 -1.04 26.40 5.18
C GLU A 54 -1.27 26.18 3.69
N MET A 55 -0.57 25.22 3.08
CA MET A 55 -0.66 24.91 1.65
C MET A 55 -1.78 23.93 1.33
N ALA A 56 -2.03 22.95 2.21
CA ALA A 56 -2.99 21.87 1.99
C ALA A 56 -3.73 21.49 3.29
N PRO A 57 -4.61 22.38 3.79
CA PRO A 57 -5.29 22.18 5.07
C PRO A 57 -6.12 20.90 5.12
N ASP A 58 -6.79 20.53 4.02
CA ASP A 58 -7.63 19.33 3.95
C ASP A 58 -6.81 18.03 3.99
N VAL A 59 -5.63 18.04 3.37
CA VAL A 59 -4.68 16.91 3.41
C VAL A 59 -4.10 16.77 4.81
N HIS A 60 -3.76 17.89 5.45
CA HIS A 60 -3.28 17.90 6.82
C HIS A 60 -4.35 17.38 7.79
N ALA A 61 -5.60 17.82 7.66
CA ALA A 61 -6.71 17.31 8.45
C ALA A 61 -6.96 15.81 8.22
N THR A 62 -6.81 15.33 6.98
CA THR A 62 -6.87 13.91 6.64
C THR A 62 -5.77 13.12 7.36
N MET A 63 -4.53 13.59 7.30
CA MET A 63 -3.39 12.97 7.98
C MET A 63 -3.59 12.88 9.50
N GLU A 64 -3.97 13.99 10.14
CA GLU A 64 -4.20 14.02 11.59
C GLU A 64 -5.37 13.13 12.02
N ALA A 65 -6.45 13.09 11.24
CA ALA A 65 -7.56 12.18 11.50
C ALA A 65 -7.13 10.70 11.44
N CYS A 66 -6.33 10.32 10.44
CA CYS A 66 -5.83 8.95 10.32
C CYS A 66 -4.83 8.60 11.44
N ARG A 67 -3.92 9.52 11.77
CA ARG A 67 -2.98 9.34 12.89
C ARG A 67 -3.70 9.15 14.22
N ALA A 68 -4.74 9.96 14.48
CA ALA A 68 -5.55 9.83 15.68
C ALA A 68 -6.31 8.49 15.72
N ALA A 69 -6.90 8.06 14.60
CA ALA A 69 -7.62 6.79 14.50
C ALA A 69 -6.72 5.56 14.74
N LEU A 70 -5.44 5.66 14.33
CA LEU A 70 -4.46 4.57 14.43
C LEU A 70 -3.51 4.70 15.63
N ALA A 71 -3.67 5.73 16.47
CA ALA A 71 -2.79 6.04 17.58
C ALA A 71 -1.29 6.17 17.18
N ILE A 72 -1.02 6.90 16.10
CA ILE A 72 0.34 7.14 15.58
C ILE A 72 0.85 8.51 16.05
N ASP A 73 1.74 8.49 17.04
CA ASP A 73 2.32 9.70 17.64
C ASP A 73 3.57 10.23 16.90
N SER A 74 4.17 9.43 16.02
CA SER A 74 5.35 9.86 15.26
C SER A 74 5.04 11.08 14.41
N PRO A 75 5.96 12.07 14.32
CA PRO A 75 5.77 13.21 13.44
C PRO A 75 5.76 12.75 11.98
N VAL A 76 4.91 13.38 11.17
CA VAL A 76 4.72 13.07 9.76
C VAL A 76 4.94 14.31 8.90
N GLU A 77 5.74 14.19 7.84
CA GLU A 77 5.75 15.16 6.74
C GLU A 77 5.08 14.53 5.52
N THR A 78 4.12 15.24 4.94
CA THR A 78 3.45 14.81 3.71
C THR A 78 4.05 15.53 2.52
N TYR A 79 4.30 14.80 1.43
CA TYR A 79 4.85 15.33 0.20
C TYR A 79 3.97 14.91 -0.98
N VAL A 80 3.87 15.79 -1.98
CA VAL A 80 3.32 15.46 -3.29
C VAL A 80 4.41 15.46 -4.35
N TYR A 81 4.45 14.44 -5.19
CA TYR A 81 5.38 14.36 -6.32
C TYR A 81 4.63 14.22 -7.64
N PRO A 82 5.17 14.78 -8.75
CA PRO A 82 4.50 14.72 -10.04
C PRO A 82 4.53 13.29 -10.59
N ALA A 83 3.37 12.65 -10.68
CA ALA A 83 3.24 11.35 -11.33
C ALA A 83 1.82 11.13 -11.89
N PRO A 84 1.68 10.60 -13.12
CA PRO A 84 0.38 10.40 -13.76
C PRO A 84 -0.37 9.17 -13.24
N VAL A 85 0.30 8.31 -12.48
CA VAL A 85 -0.24 7.07 -11.89
C VAL A 85 -0.63 7.34 -10.44
N PHE A 86 -1.78 6.80 -10.02
CA PHE A 86 -2.19 6.84 -8.62
C PHE A 86 -1.22 6.02 -7.78
N ASN A 87 -0.57 6.66 -6.83
CA ASN A 87 0.37 5.99 -5.96
C ASN A 87 0.53 6.76 -4.65
N ALA A 88 0.79 6.03 -3.58
CA ALA A 88 1.12 6.56 -2.27
C ALA A 88 2.20 5.67 -1.63
N ALA A 89 2.94 6.22 -0.68
CA ALA A 89 3.92 5.46 0.08
C ALA A 89 4.12 6.07 1.47
N ALA A 90 4.19 5.25 2.51
CA ALA A 90 4.77 5.62 3.80
C ALA A 90 6.21 5.12 3.90
N VAL A 91 7.17 6.02 4.17
CA VAL A 91 8.57 5.66 4.34
C VAL A 91 9.17 6.31 5.57
N ARG A 92 10.02 5.58 6.29
CA ARG A 92 10.73 6.08 7.48
C ARG A 92 12.24 6.01 7.26
N PRO A 93 12.81 6.92 6.45
CA PRO A 93 14.23 6.84 6.08
C PRO A 93 15.17 7.32 7.19
N GLU A 94 14.69 8.18 8.09
CA GLU A 94 15.49 8.76 9.17
C GLU A 94 14.85 8.45 10.53
N ARG A 95 15.66 8.32 11.58
CA ARG A 95 15.17 8.00 12.93
C ARG A 95 14.30 9.15 13.46
N GLY A 96 12.99 8.96 13.40
CA GLY A 96 12.00 9.78 14.11
C GLY A 96 10.99 10.50 13.24
N LEU A 97 11.16 10.55 11.92
CA LEU A 97 10.24 11.26 11.01
C LEU A 97 9.67 10.31 9.97
N LEU A 98 8.35 10.24 9.89
CA LEU A 98 7.64 9.50 8.86
C LEU A 98 7.37 10.42 7.67
N PHE A 99 7.63 9.93 6.45
CA PHE A 99 7.24 10.61 5.23
C PHE A 99 6.08 9.87 4.58
N VAL A 100 5.03 10.62 4.25
CA VAL A 100 3.95 10.13 3.40
C VAL A 100 4.05 10.82 2.06
N LEU A 101 4.21 10.04 1.00
CA LEU A 101 4.34 10.50 -0.37
C LEU A 101 3.03 10.23 -1.09
N LEU A 102 2.51 11.21 -1.80
CA LEU A 102 1.31 11.09 -2.63
C LEU A 102 1.65 11.50 -4.06
N SER A 103 1.20 10.73 -5.05
CA SER A 103 1.27 11.20 -6.43
C SER A 103 0.29 12.36 -6.65
N SER A 104 0.67 13.31 -7.50
CA SER A 104 -0.22 14.43 -7.86
C SER A 104 -1.54 13.95 -8.47
N SER A 105 -1.50 12.89 -9.27
CA SER A 105 -2.72 12.31 -9.84
C SER A 105 -3.67 11.72 -8.80
N LEU A 106 -3.15 11.08 -7.75
CA LEU A 106 -3.98 10.55 -6.66
C LEU A 106 -4.59 11.70 -5.86
N LEU A 107 -3.77 12.67 -5.48
CA LEU A 107 -4.20 13.81 -4.66
C LEU A 107 -5.33 14.60 -5.31
N GLU A 108 -5.29 14.76 -6.63
CA GLU A 108 -6.32 15.48 -7.40
C GLU A 108 -7.57 14.64 -7.72
N ALA A 109 -7.50 13.31 -7.60
CA ALA A 109 -8.56 12.41 -8.04
C ALA A 109 -9.40 11.83 -6.89
N PHE A 110 -8.90 11.85 -5.65
CA PHE A 110 -9.50 11.16 -4.52
C PHE A 110 -10.27 12.12 -3.62
N GLU A 111 -11.51 11.76 -3.31
CA GLU A 111 -12.37 12.50 -2.38
C GLU A 111 -11.88 12.32 -0.93
N PRO A 112 -12.26 13.19 0.02
CA PRO A 112 -11.72 13.16 1.39
C PRO A 112 -11.81 11.80 2.09
N GLY A 113 -12.91 11.07 1.92
CA GLY A 113 -13.06 9.72 2.49
C GLY A 113 -12.18 8.67 1.81
N GLU A 114 -12.00 8.78 0.49
CA GLU A 114 -11.16 7.88 -0.30
C GLU A 114 -9.68 8.13 0.01
N LEU A 115 -9.28 9.40 0.16
CA LEU A 115 -7.94 9.79 0.56
C LEU A 115 -7.62 9.31 1.98
N LYS A 116 -8.58 9.38 2.92
CA LYS A 116 -8.43 8.79 4.26
C LYS A 116 -8.18 7.28 4.21
N PHE A 117 -8.83 6.56 3.29
CA PHE A 117 -8.58 5.13 3.11
C PHE A 117 -7.14 4.89 2.65
N VAL A 118 -6.69 5.58 1.60
CA VAL A 118 -5.31 5.45 1.07
C VAL A 118 -4.27 5.81 2.14
N VAL A 119 -4.42 6.97 2.79
CA VAL A 119 -3.49 7.40 3.84
C VAL A 119 -3.51 6.45 5.02
N GLY A 120 -4.68 5.98 5.45
CA GLY A 120 -4.80 5.00 6.52
C GLY A 120 -4.14 3.65 6.17
N HIS A 121 -4.23 3.22 4.91
CA HIS A 121 -3.55 2.03 4.41
C HIS A 121 -2.02 2.17 4.49
N GLU A 122 -1.46 3.29 4.00
CA GLU A 122 -0.02 3.56 4.10
C GLU A 122 0.47 3.66 5.55
N LEU A 123 -0.31 4.33 6.40
CA LEU A 123 -0.02 4.37 7.84
C LEU A 123 -0.14 2.99 8.50
N GLY A 124 -0.97 2.09 7.98
CA GLY A 124 -1.03 0.68 8.37
C GLY A 124 0.28 -0.05 8.11
N HIS A 125 0.90 0.15 6.94
CA HIS A 125 2.23 -0.41 6.67
C HIS A 125 3.30 0.08 7.65
N HIS A 126 3.22 1.35 8.03
CA HIS A 126 4.09 1.90 9.07
C HIS A 126 3.80 1.29 10.44
N LEU A 127 2.54 1.26 10.86
CA LEU A 127 2.09 0.79 12.17
C LEU A 127 2.48 -0.67 12.45
N PHE A 128 2.41 -1.52 11.42
CA PHE A 128 2.70 -2.96 11.54
C PHE A 128 4.12 -3.34 11.11
N GLU A 129 4.98 -2.35 10.86
CA GLU A 129 6.37 -2.50 10.45
C GLU A 129 6.56 -3.33 9.16
N HIS A 130 5.64 -3.23 8.20
CA HIS A 130 5.70 -4.01 6.96
C HIS A 130 6.94 -3.68 6.11
N HIS A 131 7.54 -2.50 6.27
CA HIS A 131 8.77 -2.15 5.56
C HIS A 131 10.04 -2.77 6.18
N ARG A 132 9.93 -3.47 7.31
CA ARG A 132 11.07 -4.12 7.97
C ARG A 132 11.66 -5.25 7.13
N ILE A 133 10.83 -5.96 6.36
CA ILE A 133 11.29 -7.00 5.43
C ILE A 133 11.38 -6.38 4.02
N PRO A 134 12.59 -6.20 3.44
CA PRO A 134 12.75 -5.50 2.18
C PRO A 134 12.39 -6.40 1.00
N LEU A 135 11.10 -6.47 0.64
CA LEU A 135 10.60 -7.39 -0.39
C LEU A 135 11.23 -7.21 -1.77
N ALA A 136 11.47 -5.96 -2.21
CA ALA A 136 12.00 -5.67 -3.54
C ALA A 136 13.35 -6.35 -3.85
N PRO A 137 14.39 -6.25 -3.00
CA PRO A 137 15.64 -6.99 -3.24
C PRO A 137 15.47 -8.52 -3.12
N LEU A 138 14.51 -9.00 -2.31
CA LEU A 138 14.31 -10.43 -2.01
C LEU A 138 13.52 -11.19 -3.11
N LEU A 139 12.59 -10.53 -3.80
CA LEU A 139 11.66 -11.18 -4.76
C LEU A 139 12.05 -10.99 -6.23
N GLY A 140 13.23 -10.44 -6.52
CA GLY A 140 13.69 -10.22 -7.89
C GLY A 140 14.78 -9.16 -8.06
N GLY A 141 15.32 -8.64 -6.96
CA GLY A 141 16.37 -7.63 -6.99
C GLY A 141 17.77 -8.21 -6.76
N ALA A 142 18.61 -7.44 -6.06
CA ALA A 142 20.05 -7.73 -5.94
C ALA A 142 20.42 -8.91 -5.03
N ALA A 143 19.47 -9.47 -4.28
CA ALA A 143 19.69 -10.60 -3.36
C ALA A 143 18.43 -11.48 -3.27
N PRO A 144 18.05 -12.15 -4.38
CA PRO A 144 16.81 -12.91 -4.42
C PRO A 144 16.90 -14.16 -3.56
N VAL A 145 15.81 -14.50 -2.88
CA VAL A 145 15.71 -15.73 -2.07
C VAL A 145 15.30 -16.93 -2.90
N GLY A 146 15.45 -18.13 -2.34
CA GLY A 146 14.96 -19.36 -2.95
C GLY A 146 13.43 -19.38 -3.13
N PRO A 147 12.90 -20.16 -4.10
CA PRO A 147 11.46 -20.17 -4.44
C PRO A 147 10.52 -20.46 -3.27
N GLU A 148 10.91 -21.34 -2.34
CA GLU A 148 10.10 -21.66 -1.16
C GLU A 148 9.94 -20.44 -0.24
N LEU A 149 11.04 -19.75 0.06
CA LEU A 149 11.02 -18.55 0.89
C LEU A 149 10.30 -17.40 0.16
N ALA A 150 10.44 -17.31 -1.18
CA ALA A 150 9.68 -16.36 -1.98
C ALA A 150 8.17 -16.58 -1.86
N LEU A 151 7.69 -17.83 -1.91
CA LEU A 151 6.26 -18.14 -1.70
C LEU A 151 5.77 -17.74 -0.30
N GLN A 152 6.59 -17.92 0.74
CA GLN A 152 6.26 -17.48 2.09
C GLN A 152 6.22 -15.96 2.21
N LEU A 153 7.15 -15.25 1.56
CA LEU A 153 7.16 -13.78 1.48
C LEU A 153 5.91 -13.26 0.75
N PHE A 154 5.51 -13.86 -0.36
CA PHE A 154 4.26 -13.52 -1.04
C PHE A 154 3.04 -13.80 -0.18
N ALA A 155 3.03 -14.90 0.58
CA ALA A 155 1.95 -15.21 1.50
C ALA A 155 1.85 -14.17 2.63
N TRP A 156 2.98 -13.77 3.20
CA TRP A 156 3.04 -12.72 4.21
C TRP A 156 2.59 -11.37 3.64
N GLN A 157 3.09 -10.99 2.45
CA GLN A 157 2.71 -9.73 1.79
C GLN A 157 1.19 -9.61 1.65
N ARG A 158 0.49 -10.68 1.25
CA ARG A 158 -0.99 -10.67 1.18
C ARG A 158 -1.65 -10.39 2.53
N TYR A 159 -1.13 -10.93 3.63
CA TYR A 159 -1.65 -10.61 4.95
C TYR A 159 -1.31 -9.18 5.38
N ALA A 160 -0.13 -8.68 5.01
CA ALA A 160 0.25 -7.30 5.25
C ALA A 160 -0.71 -6.32 4.55
N GLU A 161 -1.09 -6.57 3.29
CA GLU A 161 -2.10 -5.78 2.58
C GLU A 161 -3.47 -5.81 3.30
N ILE A 162 -3.91 -6.98 3.79
CA ILE A 162 -5.16 -7.09 4.56
C ILE A 162 -5.10 -6.28 5.86
N SER A 163 -3.98 -6.31 6.57
CA SER A 163 -3.75 -5.48 7.76
C SER A 163 -3.82 -3.99 7.40
N SER A 164 -3.17 -3.57 6.32
CA SER A 164 -3.18 -2.19 5.82
C SER A 164 -4.58 -1.74 5.40
N ASP A 165 -5.33 -2.55 4.67
CA ASP A 165 -6.71 -2.26 4.26
C ASP A 165 -7.65 -2.05 5.46
N ARG A 166 -7.47 -2.82 6.53
CA ARG A 166 -8.22 -2.64 7.78
C ARG A 166 -7.87 -1.32 8.47
N ALA A 167 -6.59 -0.92 8.45
CA ALA A 167 -6.18 0.41 8.92
C ALA A 167 -6.78 1.53 8.06
N GLY A 168 -6.79 1.37 6.74
CA GLY A 168 -7.49 2.26 5.81
C GLY A 168 -8.97 2.39 6.12
N LEU A 169 -9.66 1.27 6.35
CA LEU A 169 -11.09 1.22 6.67
C LEU A 169 -11.39 1.90 8.02
N ALA A 170 -10.52 1.71 9.01
CA ALA A 170 -10.62 2.39 10.31
C ALA A 170 -10.55 3.92 10.17
N CYS A 171 -9.77 4.42 9.22
CA CYS A 171 -9.56 5.84 8.98
C CYS A 171 -10.67 6.49 8.14
N CYS A 172 -11.20 5.80 7.12
CA CYS A 172 -12.20 6.37 6.22
C CYS A 172 -13.64 6.29 6.75
N GLY A 173 -13.89 5.47 7.78
CA GLY A 173 -15.16 5.44 8.52
C GLY A 173 -16.30 4.72 7.83
N GLY A 174 -16.04 3.96 6.75
CA GLY A 174 -17.07 3.16 6.08
C GLY A 174 -16.58 2.42 4.84
N PHE A 175 -17.39 1.48 4.36
CA PHE A 175 -17.05 0.66 3.19
C PHE A 175 -17.13 1.43 1.87
N ASP A 176 -18.04 2.40 1.73
CA ASP A 176 -18.23 3.11 0.46
C ASP A 176 -16.97 3.90 0.04
N PRO A 177 -16.33 4.71 0.90
CA PRO A 177 -15.09 5.40 0.53
C PRO A 177 -13.93 4.44 0.24
N ALA A 178 -13.84 3.34 0.99
CA ALA A 178 -12.82 2.30 0.75
C ALA A 178 -13.03 1.63 -0.62
N ALA A 179 -14.25 1.22 -0.94
CA ALA A 179 -14.57 0.58 -2.20
C ALA A 179 -14.37 1.52 -3.40
N HIS A 180 -14.72 2.80 -3.25
CA HIS A 180 -14.47 3.80 -4.28
C HIS A 180 -12.98 4.06 -4.48
N ALA A 181 -12.19 4.16 -3.41
CA ALA A 181 -10.74 4.30 -3.49
C ALA A 181 -10.11 3.12 -4.24
N LEU A 182 -10.46 1.88 -3.85
CA LEU A 182 -9.98 0.66 -4.51
C LEU A 182 -10.40 0.60 -5.99
N PHE A 183 -11.63 1.01 -6.31
CA PHE A 183 -12.08 1.11 -7.70
C PHE A 183 -11.23 2.10 -8.51
N LYS A 184 -10.93 3.28 -7.97
CA LYS A 184 -10.07 4.28 -8.64
C LYS A 184 -8.64 3.76 -8.81
N LEU A 185 -8.08 3.11 -7.78
CA LEU A 185 -6.75 2.48 -7.85
C LEU A 185 -6.69 1.40 -8.93
N ALA A 186 -7.68 0.51 -8.99
CA ALA A 186 -7.71 -0.60 -9.94
C ALA A 186 -7.97 -0.16 -11.39
N SER A 187 -8.80 0.88 -11.59
CA SER A 187 -9.21 1.32 -12.94
C SER A 187 -8.38 2.48 -13.50
N GLY A 188 -7.69 3.23 -12.64
CA GLY A 188 -7.04 4.50 -13.00
C GLY A 188 -8.04 5.64 -13.31
N LEU A 189 -9.33 5.43 -13.10
CA LEU A 189 -10.37 6.40 -13.44
C LEU A 189 -10.64 7.38 -12.30
N ARG A 190 -10.91 8.64 -12.65
CA ARG A 190 -11.21 9.71 -11.68
C ARG A 190 -12.69 9.84 -11.31
N GLY A 191 -13.59 9.26 -12.11
CA GLY A 191 -15.05 9.36 -11.94
C GLY A 191 -15.76 10.38 -12.87
N GLY A 192 -15.04 11.30 -13.51
CA GLY A 192 -15.68 12.30 -14.39
C GLY A 192 -16.35 11.77 -15.67
N ARG A 193 -16.04 10.54 -16.09
CA ARG A 193 -16.60 9.90 -17.30
C ARG A 193 -17.53 8.73 -17.02
N ILE A 194 -17.58 8.27 -15.77
CA ILE A 194 -18.27 7.03 -15.40
C ILE A 194 -18.96 7.20 -14.06
N GLN A 195 -20.13 6.58 -13.91
CA GLN A 195 -20.75 6.46 -12.60
C GLN A 195 -20.12 5.27 -11.88
N ILE A 196 -19.49 5.52 -10.74
CA ILE A 196 -18.88 4.47 -9.93
C ILE A 196 -20.01 3.65 -9.29
N ARG A 197 -20.12 2.39 -9.72
CA ARG A 197 -21.14 1.42 -9.27
C ARG A 197 -20.44 0.16 -8.81
N ILE A 198 -20.04 0.15 -7.54
CA ILE A 198 -19.28 -0.95 -6.94
C ILE A 198 -20.02 -2.29 -7.08
N ASP A 199 -21.35 -2.29 -6.92
CA ASP A 199 -22.20 -3.47 -7.11
C ASP A 199 -22.03 -4.10 -8.50
N ARG A 200 -21.92 -3.25 -9.53
CA ARG A 200 -21.73 -3.67 -10.92
C ARG A 200 -20.30 -4.07 -11.22
N PHE A 201 -19.33 -3.44 -10.58
CA PHE A 201 -17.93 -3.84 -10.72
C PHE A 201 -17.69 -5.21 -10.07
N VAL A 202 -18.22 -5.43 -8.87
CA VAL A 202 -18.09 -6.72 -8.16
C VAL A 202 -18.79 -7.86 -8.90
N SER A 203 -19.91 -7.61 -9.59
CA SER A 203 -20.57 -8.67 -10.39
C SER A 203 -19.68 -9.20 -11.52
N GLN A 204 -18.73 -8.40 -12.04
CA GLN A 204 -17.78 -8.82 -13.07
C GLN A 204 -16.81 -9.91 -12.56
N VAL A 205 -16.59 -10.02 -11.25
CA VAL A 205 -15.82 -11.14 -10.67
C VAL A 205 -16.55 -12.48 -10.89
N GLY A 206 -17.89 -12.46 -10.90
CA GLY A 206 -18.70 -13.62 -11.27
C GLY A 206 -18.48 -14.01 -12.72
N GLU A 207 -18.54 -13.04 -13.63
CA GLU A 207 -18.28 -13.23 -15.06
C GLU A 207 -16.86 -13.78 -15.30
N LEU A 208 -15.84 -13.23 -14.63
CA LEU A 208 -14.46 -13.73 -14.69
C LEU A 208 -14.34 -15.21 -14.28
N ARG A 209 -15.02 -15.62 -13.20
CA ARG A 209 -15.02 -17.02 -12.75
C ARG A 209 -15.69 -17.94 -13.75
N GLU A 210 -16.76 -17.47 -14.39
CA GLU A 210 -17.42 -18.23 -15.44
C GLU A 210 -16.53 -18.40 -16.67
N GLU A 211 -15.80 -17.35 -17.09
CA GLU A 211 -14.82 -17.45 -18.19
C GLU A 211 -13.70 -18.42 -17.85
N ALA A 212 -13.07 -18.29 -16.68
CA ALA A 212 -12.02 -19.20 -16.24
C ALA A 212 -12.52 -20.67 -16.19
N ALA A 213 -13.77 -20.89 -15.79
CA ALA A 213 -14.38 -22.22 -15.81
C ALA A 213 -14.70 -22.72 -17.23
N ARG A 214 -15.02 -21.82 -18.18
CA ARG A 214 -15.19 -22.17 -19.60
C ARG A 214 -13.87 -22.59 -20.22
N GLU A 215 -12.82 -21.81 -20.01
CA GLU A 215 -11.46 -22.09 -20.49
C GLU A 215 -10.93 -23.41 -19.94
N ALA A 216 -11.08 -23.67 -18.64
CA ALA A 216 -10.65 -24.94 -18.03
C ALA A 216 -11.39 -26.18 -18.58
N ARG A 217 -12.56 -26.00 -19.22
CA ARG A 217 -13.33 -27.09 -19.84
C ARG A 217 -13.05 -27.23 -21.34
N ALA A 218 -12.48 -26.21 -21.97
CA ALA A 218 -12.12 -26.25 -23.36
C ALA A 218 -10.77 -27.00 -23.49
N ASP A 219 -10.78 -28.17 -24.12
CA ASP A 219 -9.58 -28.96 -24.45
C ASP A 219 -8.74 -28.32 -25.58
N GLU A 220 -8.79 -26.99 -25.71
CA GLU A 220 -8.09 -26.23 -26.74
C GLU A 220 -6.72 -25.76 -26.24
N PRO A 221 -5.65 -25.90 -27.05
CA PRO A 221 -4.34 -25.41 -26.67
C PRO A 221 -4.41 -23.89 -26.44
N MET A 222 -3.89 -23.47 -25.29
CA MET A 222 -3.81 -22.07 -24.83
C MET A 222 -3.42 -21.15 -25.99
N ARG A 223 -4.41 -20.46 -26.56
CA ARG A 223 -4.16 -19.46 -27.60
C ARG A 223 -3.42 -18.33 -26.91
N SER A 224 -2.20 -18.06 -27.36
CA SER A 224 -1.36 -16.94 -26.95
C SER A 224 -2.22 -15.71 -26.62
N ASP A 225 -2.20 -15.31 -25.35
CA ASP A 225 -2.80 -14.05 -24.92
C ASP A 225 -2.10 -12.93 -25.70
N TRP A 226 -2.85 -12.26 -26.57
CA TRP A 226 -2.35 -11.14 -27.37
C TRP A 226 -2.02 -9.89 -26.52
N PHE A 227 -2.14 -9.99 -25.20
CA PHE A 227 -2.01 -8.90 -24.23
C PHE A 227 -0.98 -9.15 -23.11
N ALA A 228 -0.08 -10.14 -23.26
CA ALA A 228 1.03 -10.33 -22.33
C ALA A 228 2.17 -9.31 -22.53
#